data_AF-A0A498SPV6-F1
#
_entry.id   AF-A0A498SPV6-F1
#
_cell.length_a   1.000
_cell.length_b   1.000
_cell.length_c   1.000
_cell.angle_alpha   90.00
_cell.angle_beta   90.00
_cell.angle_gamma   90.00
#
_symmetry.space_group_name_H-M   'P 1'
#
loop_
_entity.id
_entity.type
_entity.pdbx_description
1 polymer ?
#
loop_
_entity_poly.entity_id
_entity_poly.type
_entity_poly.pdbx_seq_one_letter_code
_entity_poly.pdbx_strand_id
1 'polypeptide(L)'
;VRDYSPLLFPPIFDQFLYGYINTFRPKYVQTSASLEEAQTSELIEPDDAITKLSFDMQATVGKLSEKAEINGKPFDQLRGLLLIIALITSNMRSLKSLTIKFEAMKLLHRYVPWVDISVVANRILPYLVEMMFDCMVQMKCEAIYSYG
;
A
#
# COMPACT_ATOMS: atom_id res chain seq x y z
N VAL A 1 -24.21 -24.11 -27.61
CA VAL A 1 -22.85 -23.59 -27.90
C VAL A 1 -22.10 -23.39 -26.60
N ARG A 2 -21.48 -24.44 -26.03
CA ARG A 2 -20.53 -24.34 -24.91
C ARG A 2 -19.60 -25.56 -24.89
N ASP A 3 -18.84 -25.77 -25.97
CA ASP A 3 -17.86 -26.86 -26.07
C ASP A 3 -16.43 -26.33 -26.26
N TYR A 4 -16.10 -25.15 -25.72
CA TYR A 4 -14.77 -24.53 -25.87
C TYR A 4 -13.97 -24.41 -24.57
N SER A 5 -14.51 -24.83 -23.43
CA SER A 5 -13.84 -24.63 -22.12
C SER A 5 -12.59 -25.50 -21.88
N PRO A 6 -12.53 -26.80 -22.27
CA PRO A 6 -11.38 -27.64 -21.92
C PRO A 6 -10.20 -27.53 -22.91
N LEU A 7 -10.34 -26.79 -24.01
CA LEU A 7 -9.28 -26.63 -25.03
C LEU A 7 -8.45 -25.35 -24.85
N LEU A 8 -8.94 -24.37 -24.10
CA LEU A 8 -8.27 -23.07 -23.95
C LEU A 8 -7.40 -22.97 -22.69
N PHE A 9 -7.65 -23.80 -21.69
CA PHE A 9 -6.91 -23.77 -20.44
C PHE A 9 -6.49 -25.20 -20.04
N PRO A 10 -5.19 -25.44 -19.83
CA PRO A 10 -4.73 -26.73 -19.33
C PRO A 10 -5.45 -27.13 -18.04
N PRO A 11 -5.82 -28.40 -17.81
CA PRO A 11 -6.58 -28.86 -16.64
C PRO A 11 -5.93 -28.50 -15.29
N ILE A 12 -4.61 -28.23 -15.30
CA ILE A 12 -3.87 -27.76 -14.13
C ILE A 12 -4.36 -26.40 -13.64
N PHE A 13 -4.88 -25.55 -14.54
CA PHE A 13 -5.46 -24.26 -14.17
C PHE A 13 -6.74 -24.43 -13.39
N ASP A 14 -7.57 -25.42 -13.69
CA ASP A 14 -8.77 -25.68 -12.89
C ASP A 14 -8.38 -26.09 -11.47
N GLN A 15 -7.43 -27.01 -11.32
CA GLN A 15 -6.99 -27.47 -10.00
C GLN A 15 -6.30 -26.34 -9.21
N PHE A 16 -5.52 -25.50 -9.89
CA PHE A 16 -4.90 -24.32 -9.30
C PHE A 16 -5.93 -23.24 -8.94
N LEU A 17 -6.87 -22.89 -9.84
CA LEU A 17 -7.92 -21.91 -9.57
C LEU A 17 -8.80 -22.38 -8.42
N TYR A 18 -9.17 -23.66 -8.40
CA TYR A 18 -10.00 -24.22 -7.35
C TYR A 18 -9.28 -24.20 -6.01
N GLY A 19 -7.99 -24.55 -5.99
CA GLY A 19 -7.15 -24.43 -4.79
C GLY A 19 -6.98 -22.97 -4.34
N TYR A 20 -6.72 -22.06 -5.28
CA TYR A 20 -6.53 -20.63 -5.03
C TYR A 20 -7.82 -20.01 -4.49
N ILE A 21 -8.96 -20.24 -5.16
CA ILE A 21 -10.27 -19.77 -4.70
C ILE A 21 -10.57 -20.38 -3.34
N ASN A 22 -10.40 -21.69 -3.10
CA ASN A 22 -10.65 -22.23 -1.75
C ASN A 22 -9.72 -21.66 -0.67
N THR A 23 -8.47 -21.35 -1.01
CA THR A 23 -7.49 -20.83 -0.05
C THR A 23 -7.78 -19.37 0.31
N PHE A 24 -8.19 -18.57 -0.68
CA PHE A 24 -8.37 -17.12 -0.53
C PHE A 24 -9.84 -16.68 -0.53
N ARG A 25 -10.79 -17.62 -0.63
CA ARG A 25 -12.23 -17.33 -0.51
C ARG A 25 -12.44 -16.73 0.87
N PRO A 26 -13.07 -15.54 0.96
CA PRO A 26 -13.44 -14.96 2.23
C PRO A 26 -14.32 -15.96 2.98
N LYS A 27 -13.81 -16.50 4.09
CA LYS A 27 -14.63 -17.30 5.01
C LYS A 27 -15.59 -16.30 5.66
N TYR A 28 -16.82 -16.22 5.13
CA TYR A 28 -17.88 -15.48 5.78
C TYR A 28 -18.01 -16.03 7.21
N VAL A 29 -17.67 -15.18 8.18
CA VAL A 29 -17.72 -15.52 9.60
C VAL A 29 -19.18 -15.76 9.95
N GLN A 30 -19.54 -17.04 10.10
CA GLN A 30 -20.71 -17.41 10.88
C GLN A 30 -20.40 -17.08 12.34
N THR A 31 -21.16 -16.12 12.87
CA THR A 31 -21.17 -15.72 14.27
C THR A 31 -21.60 -16.91 15.13
N SER A 32 -20.65 -17.72 15.61
CA SER A 32 -20.86 -18.62 16.74
C SER A 32 -19.54 -18.91 17.45
N ALA A 33 -19.31 -18.12 18.49
CA ALA A 33 -18.46 -18.27 19.68
C ALA A 33 -17.42 -19.41 19.78
N SER A 34 -16.18 -19.08 20.15
CA SER A 34 -15.54 -19.53 21.41
C SER A 34 -14.09 -19.04 21.53
N LEU A 35 -13.88 -18.09 22.46
CA LEU A 35 -12.75 -17.94 23.39
C LEU A 35 -11.37 -18.52 22.98
N GLU A 36 -10.61 -17.79 22.17
CA GLU A 36 -9.26 -17.37 22.52
C GLU A 36 -9.17 -15.90 22.15
N GLU A 37 -8.56 -15.08 23.01
CA GLU A 37 -8.51 -13.61 22.89
C GLU A 37 -8.07 -13.19 21.48
N ALA A 38 -9.05 -12.92 20.63
CA ALA A 38 -8.86 -12.11 19.45
C ALA A 38 -8.40 -10.77 20.02
N GLN A 39 -7.09 -10.54 20.00
CA GLN A 39 -6.53 -9.20 19.99
C GLN A 39 -7.42 -8.43 19.03
N THR A 40 -8.22 -7.51 19.56
CA THR A 40 -8.96 -6.55 18.76
C THR A 40 -7.87 -5.73 18.08
N SER A 41 -7.36 -6.26 16.98
CA SER A 41 -6.61 -5.49 16.00
C SER A 41 -7.68 -4.55 15.47
N GLU A 42 -7.82 -3.40 16.16
CA GLU A 42 -8.59 -2.27 15.66
C GLU A 42 -8.11 -2.07 14.23
N LEU A 43 -8.98 -2.41 13.29
CA LEU A 43 -8.72 -2.20 11.88
C LEU A 43 -8.50 -0.69 11.72
N ILE A 44 -7.25 -0.28 11.58
CA ILE A 44 -6.93 1.14 11.36
C ILE A 44 -7.51 1.50 9.99
N GLU A 45 -8.40 2.49 9.94
CA GLU A 45 -8.91 2.95 8.67
C GLU A 45 -7.78 3.54 7.81
N PRO A 46 -7.84 3.41 6.47
CA PRO A 46 -6.81 3.94 5.58
C PRO A 46 -6.49 5.41 5.83
N ASP A 47 -7.51 6.23 6.08
CA ASP A 47 -7.36 7.65 6.35
C ASP A 47 -6.57 7.90 7.66
N ASP A 48 -6.84 7.10 8.70
CA ASP A 48 -6.15 7.17 9.99
C ASP A 48 -4.70 6.69 9.89
N ALA A 49 -4.44 5.66 9.08
CA ALA A 49 -3.09 5.15 8.83
C ALA A 49 -2.20 6.23 8.21
N ILE A 50 -2.71 6.93 7.19
CA ILE A 50 -1.98 8.04 6.57
C ILE A 50 -1.81 9.21 7.53
N THR A 51 -2.83 9.52 8.33
CA THR A 51 -2.75 10.62 9.31
C THR A 51 -1.66 10.36 10.34
N LYS A 52 -1.63 9.17 10.94
CA LYS A 52 -0.60 8.75 11.90
C LYS A 52 0.79 8.78 11.26
N LEU A 53 0.92 8.25 10.05
CA LEU A 53 2.20 8.23 9.35
C LEU A 53 2.68 9.65 8.97
N SER A 54 1.77 10.56 8.62
CA SER A 54 2.12 11.96 8.33
C SER A 54 2.63 12.66 9.59
N PHE A 55 1.98 12.41 10.72
CA PHE A 55 2.40 12.92 12.02
C PHE A 55 3.80 12.42 12.43
N ASP A 56 4.05 11.11 12.27
CA ASP A 56 5.31 10.46 12.68
C ASP A 56 6.45 10.59 11.64
N MET A 57 6.18 11.25 10.51
CA MET A 57 7.09 11.31 9.35
C MET A 57 8.50 11.79 9.71
N GLN A 58 8.62 12.92 10.40
CA GLN A 58 9.93 13.51 10.73
C GLN A 58 10.74 12.60 11.67
N ALA A 59 10.09 12.02 12.67
CA ALA A 59 10.73 11.08 13.58
C ALA A 59 11.18 9.80 12.85
N THR A 60 10.37 9.33 11.89
CA THR A 60 10.66 8.13 11.11
C THR A 60 11.83 8.35 10.16
N VAL A 61 11.86 9.47 9.42
CA VAL A 61 12.97 9.83 8.54
C VAL A 61 14.26 10.04 9.33
N GLY A 62 14.21 10.69 10.49
CA GLY A 62 15.36 10.84 11.37
C GLY A 62 15.98 9.49 11.73
N LYS A 63 15.15 8.55 12.21
CA LYS A 63 15.58 7.18 12.54
C LYS A 63 16.09 6.39 11.33
N LEU A 64 15.54 6.63 10.14
CA LEU A 64 15.98 6.03 8.88
C LEU A 64 17.27 6.65 8.32
N SER A 65 17.76 7.75 8.89
CA SER A 65 19.03 8.37 8.52
C SER A 65 20.19 7.95 9.45
N GLU A 66 19.86 7.52 10.68
CA GLU A 66 20.84 7.06 11.66
C GLU A 66 21.49 5.76 11.19
N LYS A 67 22.80 5.57 11.31
CA LYS A 67 23.41 4.27 10.99
C LYS A 67 22.97 3.22 12.00
N ALA A 68 21.83 2.57 11.74
CA ALA A 68 21.31 1.52 12.58
C ALA A 68 22.14 0.25 12.38
N GLU A 69 22.64 -0.32 13.48
CA GLU A 69 23.30 -1.62 13.48
C GLU A 69 22.46 -2.61 14.28
N ILE A 70 22.22 -3.79 13.71
CA ILE A 70 21.58 -4.90 14.40
C ILE A 70 22.60 -6.03 14.48
N ASN A 71 22.95 -6.43 15.71
CA ASN A 71 23.96 -7.46 15.99
C ASN A 71 25.33 -7.16 15.31
N GLY A 72 25.73 -5.88 15.30
CA GLY A 72 27.00 -5.44 14.70
C GLY A 72 27.03 -5.46 13.17
N LYS A 73 25.87 -5.60 12.50
CA LYS A 73 25.74 -5.47 11.05
C LYS A 73 24.92 -4.23 10.71
N PRO A 74 25.30 -3.46 9.66
CA PRO A 74 24.50 -2.34 9.20
C PRO A 74 23.12 -2.85 8.79
N PHE A 75 22.08 -2.25 9.36
CA PHE A 75 20.69 -2.54 9.02
C PHE A 75 20.33 -1.77 7.75
N ASP A 76 19.78 -2.49 6.78
CA ASP A 76 19.37 -1.93 5.50
C ASP A 76 18.06 -1.12 5.65
N GLN A 77 18.22 0.18 5.94
CA GLN A 77 17.12 1.11 6.15
C GLN A 77 16.25 1.32 4.91
N LEU A 78 16.79 1.04 3.71
CA LEU A 78 16.03 1.08 2.47
C LEU A 78 14.81 0.15 2.54
N ARG A 79 14.92 -1.01 3.21
CA ARG A 79 13.79 -1.94 3.38
C ARG A 79 12.68 -1.36 4.24
N GLY A 80 13.04 -0.64 5.31
CA GLY A 80 12.08 0.05 6.16
C GLY A 80 11.35 1.16 5.40
N LEU A 81 12.11 1.92 4.62
CA LEU A 81 11.56 2.97 3.76
C LEU A 81 10.63 2.41 2.67
N LEU A 82 11.03 1.31 2.02
CA LEU A 82 10.19 0.61 1.04
C LEU A 82 8.90 0.08 1.66
N LEU A 83 8.95 -0.42 2.91
CA LEU A 83 7.76 -0.86 3.63
C LEU A 83 6.80 0.31 3.88
N ILE A 84 7.33 1.47 4.26
CA ILE A 84 6.51 2.67 4.46
C ILE A 84 5.87 3.14 3.16
N ILE A 85 6.64 3.17 2.06
CA ILE A 85 6.10 3.52 0.73
C ILE A 85 5.02 2.50 0.31
N ALA A 86 5.25 1.20 0.53
CA ALA A 86 4.27 0.16 0.24
C ALA A 86 2.98 0.36 1.07
N LEU A 87 3.11 0.73 2.34
CA LEU A 87 1.98 1.01 3.21
C LEU A 87 1.17 2.23 2.73
N ILE A 88 1.83 3.32 2.35
CA ILE A 88 1.14 4.50 1.81
C ILE A 88 0.39 4.12 0.54
N THR A 89 1.10 3.51 -0.40
CA THR A 89 0.55 3.16 -1.72
C THR A 89 -0.55 2.12 -1.66
N SER A 90 -0.52 1.18 -0.70
CA SER A 90 -1.62 0.23 -0.48
C SER A 90 -2.90 0.91 0.01
N ASN A 91 -2.79 2.05 0.71
CA ASN A 91 -3.93 2.79 1.23
C ASN A 91 -4.49 3.83 0.25
N MET A 92 -3.68 4.35 -0.68
CA MET A 92 -4.04 5.43 -1.63
C MET A 92 -5.39 5.23 -2.33
N ARG A 93 -5.67 4.01 -2.81
CA ARG A 93 -6.93 3.69 -3.53
C ARG A 93 -8.18 3.69 -2.64
N SER A 94 -8.00 3.59 -1.33
CA SER A 94 -9.09 3.50 -0.35
C SER A 94 -9.30 4.80 0.43
N LEU A 95 -8.53 5.86 0.13
CA LEU A 95 -8.63 7.14 0.82
C LEU A 95 -9.93 7.85 0.47
N LYS A 96 -10.68 8.24 1.50
CA LYS A 96 -12.01 8.85 1.34
C LYS A 96 -11.91 10.37 1.33
N SER A 97 -11.10 10.94 2.22
CA SER A 97 -10.97 12.38 2.38
C SER A 97 -9.98 13.00 1.39
N LEU A 98 -10.39 14.11 0.77
CA LEU A 98 -9.53 14.94 -0.07
C LEU A 98 -8.25 15.36 0.67
N THR A 99 -8.39 15.81 1.92
CA THR A 99 -7.26 16.24 2.75
C THR A 99 -6.25 15.12 2.92
N ILE A 100 -6.73 13.89 3.14
CA ILE A 100 -5.84 12.76 3.38
C ILE A 100 -5.17 12.28 2.09
N LYS A 101 -5.86 12.37 0.94
CA LYS A 101 -5.23 12.14 -0.37
C LYS A 101 -4.07 13.11 -0.62
N PHE A 102 -4.23 14.40 -0.27
CA PHE A 102 -3.13 15.36 -0.35
C PHE A 102 -1.96 14.99 0.56
N GLU A 103 -2.25 14.64 1.81
CA GLU A 103 -1.20 14.26 2.76
C GLU A 103 -0.45 13.00 2.32
N ALA A 104 -1.16 11.98 1.80
CA ALA A 104 -0.52 10.80 1.22
C ALA A 104 0.39 11.15 0.04
N MET A 105 -0.06 12.04 -0.85
CA MET A 105 0.73 12.51 -2.00
C MET A 105 2.00 13.24 -1.55
N LYS A 106 1.88 14.16 -0.57
CA LYS A 106 3.02 14.87 0.03
C LYS A 106 3.99 13.92 0.70
N LEU A 107 3.49 12.89 1.39
CA LEU A 107 4.35 11.88 2.02
C LEU A 107 5.18 11.13 0.99
N LEU A 108 4.55 10.62 -0.08
CA LEU A 108 5.27 9.96 -1.17
C LEU A 108 6.34 10.85 -1.77
N HIS A 109 6.01 12.12 -2.05
CA HIS A 109 6.97 13.09 -2.57
C HIS A 109 8.14 13.33 -1.60
N ARG A 110 7.89 13.43 -0.29
CA ARG A 110 8.94 13.60 0.73
C ARG A 110 9.90 12.42 0.83
N TYR A 111 9.46 11.21 0.48
CA TYR A 111 10.29 10.02 0.49
C TYR A 111 11.13 9.84 -0.79
N VAL A 112 10.84 10.57 -1.88
CA VAL A 112 11.58 10.50 -3.15
C VAL A 112 13.10 10.69 -2.98
N PRO A 113 13.62 11.67 -2.19
CA PRO A 113 15.06 11.86 -2.05
C PRO A 113 15.80 10.69 -1.36
N TRP A 114 15.06 9.78 -0.73
CA TRP A 114 15.60 8.71 0.10
C TRP A 114 15.60 7.35 -0.61
N VAL A 115 15.06 7.28 -1.82
CA VAL A 115 14.97 6.04 -2.61
C VAL A 115 15.60 6.21 -3.99
N ASP A 116 16.01 5.08 -4.58
CA ASP A 116 16.51 5.07 -5.95
C ASP A 116 15.42 5.43 -6.97
N ILE A 117 15.85 5.99 -8.10
CA ILE A 117 14.98 6.36 -9.22
C ILE A 117 14.09 5.20 -9.71
N SER A 118 14.56 3.96 -9.58
CA SER A 118 13.79 2.76 -9.93
C SER A 118 12.59 2.57 -9.00
N VAL A 119 12.72 2.88 -7.71
CA VAL A 119 11.62 2.84 -6.74
C VAL A 119 10.65 3.96 -7.03
N VAL A 120 11.15 5.17 -7.33
CA VAL A 120 10.31 6.30 -7.71
C VAL A 120 9.44 5.93 -8.92
N ALA A 121 10.06 5.45 -10.00
CA ALA A 121 9.36 5.11 -11.23
C ALA A 121 8.36 3.95 -11.07
N ASN A 122 8.71 2.91 -10.30
CA ASN A 122 7.88 1.70 -10.23
C ASN A 122 6.86 1.70 -9.08
N ARG A 123 7.12 2.44 -8.00
CA ARG A 123 6.31 2.37 -6.78
C ARG A 123 5.64 3.68 -6.40
N ILE A 124 6.20 4.83 -6.79
CA ILE A 124 5.66 6.14 -6.41
C ILE A 124 4.90 6.76 -7.59
N LEU A 125 5.55 6.88 -8.75
CA LEU A 125 5.01 7.54 -9.95
C LEU A 125 3.62 7.04 -10.38
N PRO A 126 3.32 5.72 -10.41
CA PRO A 126 2.02 5.25 -10.88
C PRO A 126 0.85 5.81 -10.06
N TYR A 127 1.03 5.95 -8.74
CA TYR A 127 -0.01 6.45 -7.85
C TYR A 127 -0.18 7.97 -7.95
N LEU A 128 0.87 8.68 -8.33
CA LEU A 128 0.82 10.13 -8.52
C LEU A 128 0.14 10.47 -9.84
N VAL A 129 0.46 9.72 -10.89
CA VAL A 129 -0.25 9.79 -12.17
C VAL A 129 -1.73 9.46 -11.97
N GLU A 130 -2.07 8.45 -11.17
CA GLU A 130 -3.46 8.15 -10.80
C GLU A 130 -4.16 9.38 -10.17
N MET A 131 -3.48 10.11 -9.29
CA MET A 131 -4.04 11.33 -8.66
C MET A 131 -4.28 12.47 -9.64
N MET A 132 -3.55 12.55 -10.76
CA MET A 132 -3.84 13.51 -11.84
C MET A 132 -5.20 13.24 -12.51
N PHE A 133 -5.70 12.01 -12.40
CA PHE A 133 -7.00 11.60 -12.94
C PHE A 133 -8.09 11.50 -11.86
N ASP A 134 -7.83 11.93 -10.62
CA ASP A 134 -8.79 11.86 -9.52
C ASP A 134 -10.10 12.63 -9.84
N CYS A 135 -11.23 12.23 -9.28
CA CYS A 135 -12.50 12.92 -9.53
C CYS A 135 -12.51 14.38 -9.03
N MET A 136 -11.65 14.69 -8.04
CA MET A 136 -11.54 16.02 -7.44
C MET A 136 -10.53 16.89 -8.19
N VAL A 137 -10.99 18.00 -8.77
CA VAL A 137 -10.15 18.95 -9.54
C VAL A 137 -8.96 19.47 -8.73
N GLN A 138 -9.14 19.69 -7.42
CA GLN A 138 -8.08 20.16 -6.53
C GLN A 138 -6.90 19.17 -6.46
N MET A 139 -7.17 17.86 -6.42
CA MET A 139 -6.13 16.83 -6.47
C MET A 139 -5.36 16.89 -7.79
N LYS A 140 -6.07 17.08 -8.90
CA LYS A 140 -5.44 17.20 -10.23
C LYS A 140 -4.46 18.37 -10.29
N CYS A 141 -4.89 19.55 -9.84
CA CYS A 141 -4.07 20.75 -9.87
C CYS A 141 -2.79 20.58 -9.04
N GLU A 142 -2.91 20.03 -7.83
CA GLU A 142 -1.74 19.81 -6.96
C GLU A 142 -0.82 18.71 -7.51
N ALA A 143 -1.38 17.64 -8.07
CA ALA A 143 -0.61 16.58 -8.70
C ALA A 143 0.10 17.07 -9.97
N ILE A 144 -0.41 18.09 -10.65
CA ILE A 144 0.32 18.75 -11.73
C ILE A 144 1.42 19.64 -11.16
N TYR A 145 1.09 20.48 -10.18
CA TYR A 145 2.04 21.42 -9.57
C TYR A 145 3.24 20.73 -8.90
N SER A 146 3.02 19.59 -8.24
CA SER A 146 4.07 18.87 -7.54
C SER A 146 5.08 18.18 -8.48
N TYR A 147 4.80 18.11 -9.78
CA TYR A 147 5.60 17.36 -10.75
C TYR A 147 5.97 18.13 -12.03
N GLY A 148 5.34 19.29 -12.30
CA GLY A 148 5.69 20.20 -13.38
C GLY A 148 6.75 21.21 -12.97
#